data_AF-A0ABD6J0Q1-F1
#
_entry.id   AF-A0ABD6J0Q1-F1
#
_cell.length_a   1.000
_cell.length_b   1.000
_cell.length_c   1.000
_cell.angle_alpha   90.00
_cell.angle_beta   90.00
_cell.angle_gamma   90.00
#
_symmetry.space_group_name_H-M   'P 1'
#
loop_
_entity.id
_entity.type
_entity.pdbx_description
1 polymer ?
#
loop_
_entity_poly.entity_id
_entity_poly.type
_entity_poly.pdbx_seq_one_letter_code
_entity_poly.pdbx_strand_id
1 'polypeptide(L)' 'AADAARAAEETAGRLKAADARLADAAYRAGFTTPQEAADALLTDAAHRELQHRLDARQSEEAAVRAVLAEADTAAAA' A
#
# COMPACT_ATOMS: atom_id res chain seq x y z
N ALA A 1 -6.62 36.35 25.93
CA ALA A 1 -5.56 36.45 24.90
C ALA A 1 -4.41 35.48 25.16
N ALA A 2 -3.84 35.45 26.37
CA ALA A 2 -2.73 34.53 26.70
C ALA A 2 -3.09 33.03 26.56
N ASP A 3 -4.29 32.60 26.97
CA ASP A 3 -4.69 31.19 26.83
C ASP A 3 -4.86 30.78 25.37
N ALA A 4 -5.41 31.67 24.53
CA ALA A 4 -5.52 31.44 23.09
C ALA A 4 -4.13 31.33 22.44
N ALA A 5 -3.16 32.16 22.86
CA ALA A 5 -1.79 32.06 22.38
C ALA A 5 -1.14 30.73 22.78
N ARG A 6 -1.32 30.28 24.03
CA ARG A 6 -0.82 28.97 24.50
C ARG A 6 -1.45 27.81 23.74
N ALA A 7 -2.76 27.84 23.50
CA ALA A 7 -3.46 26.81 22.73
C ALA A 7 -2.99 26.75 21.26
N ALA A 8 -2.70 27.90 20.66
CA ALA A 8 -2.14 27.97 19.31
C ALA A 8 -0.73 27.36 19.25
N GLU A 9 0.13 27.68 20.21
CA GLU A 9 1.48 27.12 20.31
C GLU A 9 1.46 25.60 20.49
N GLU A 10 0.61 25.09 21.37
CA GLU A 10 0.45 23.64 21.58
C GLU A 10 0.00 22.94 20.28
N THR A 11 -0.96 23.54 19.57
CA THR A 11 -1.47 22.98 18.32
C THR A 11 -0.41 22.99 17.21
N ALA A 12 0.38 24.07 17.11
CA ALA A 12 1.51 24.14 16.19
C ALA A 12 2.58 23.07 16.52
N GLY A 13 2.86 22.84 17.80
CA GLY A 13 3.76 21.78 18.25
C GLY A 13 3.27 20.38 17.86
N ARG A 14 1.97 20.11 18.05
CA ARG A 14 1.35 18.84 17.65
C ARG A 14 1.38 18.64 16.14
N LEU A 15 1.13 19.69 15.35
CA LEU A 15 1.22 19.63 13.89
C LEU A 15 2.64 19.28 13.44
N LYS A 16 3.66 19.98 13.94
CA LYS A 16 5.06 19.70 13.62
C LYS A 16 5.47 18.26 13.96
N ALA A 17 5.01 17.74 15.09
CA ALA A 17 5.28 16.36 15.48
C ALA A 17 4.59 15.35 14.56
N ALA A 18 3.38 15.65 14.08
CA ALA A 18 2.68 14.82 13.11
C ALA A 18 3.40 14.80 11.75
N ASP A 19 3.82 15.97 11.25
CA ASP A 19 4.56 16.09 10.00
C ASP A 19 5.90 15.34 10.05
N ALA A 20 6.61 15.41 11.18
CA ALA A 20 7.85 14.66 11.37
C ALA A 20 7.63 13.14 11.32
N ARG A 21 6.53 12.64 11.91
CA ARG A 21 6.17 11.21 11.86
C ARG A 21 5.76 10.77 10.46
N LEU A 22 5.03 11.62 9.73
CA LEU A 22 4.68 11.37 8.34
C LEU A 22 5.94 11.26 7.47
N ALA A 23 6.89 12.17 7.64
CA ALA A 23 8.13 12.16 6.89
C ALA A 23 8.97 10.91 7.22
N ASP A 24 9.12 10.58 8.50
CA ASP A 24 9.81 9.35 8.93
C ASP A 24 9.19 8.09 8.31
N ALA A 25 7.86 8.00 8.28
CA ALA A 25 7.16 6.87 7.67
C ALA A 25 7.43 6.78 6.16
N ALA A 26 7.40 7.92 5.44
CA ALA A 26 7.69 7.96 4.01
C ALA A 26 9.13 7.50 3.70
N TYR A 27 10.12 7.98 4.46
CA TYR A 27 11.50 7.57 4.29
C TYR A 27 11.72 6.09 4.62
N ARG A 28 11.08 5.57 5.68
CA ARG A 28 11.12 4.13 6.00
C ARG A 28 10.48 3.26 4.92
N ALA A 29 9.48 3.79 4.21
CA ALA A 29 8.88 3.14 3.04
C ALA A 29 9.71 3.29 1.76
N GLY A 30 10.85 4.00 1.81
CA GLY A 30 11.78 4.14 0.68
C GLY A 30 11.50 5.30 -0.25
N PHE A 31 10.54 6.18 0.07
CA PHE A 31 10.30 7.40 -0.69
C PHE A 31 11.39 8.44 -0.43
N THR A 32 11.66 9.30 -1.42
CA THR A 32 12.64 10.37 -1.27
C THR A 32 12.02 11.66 -0.75
N THR A 33 10.68 11.78 -0.84
CA THR A 33 9.92 12.84 -0.19
C THR A 33 8.59 12.31 0.39
N PRO A 34 8.03 12.97 1.42
CA PRO A 34 6.70 12.62 1.91
C PRO A 34 5.59 12.84 0.88
N GLN A 35 5.78 13.79 -0.05
CA GLN A 35 4.82 14.06 -1.12
C GLN A 35 4.75 12.90 -2.12
N GLU A 36 5.89 12.31 -2.49
CA GLU A 36 5.91 11.10 -3.32
C GLU A 36 5.11 9.96 -2.71
N ALA A 37 5.16 9.80 -1.38
CA ALA A 37 4.37 8.80 -0.67
C ALA A 37 2.87 9.09 -0.76
N ALA A 38 2.46 10.36 -0.66
CA ALA A 38 1.08 10.78 -0.81
C ALA A 38 0.57 10.58 -2.25
N ASP A 39 1.39 10.91 -3.24
CA ASP A 39 1.05 10.75 -4.66
C ASP A 39 1.01 9.28 -5.10
N ALA A 40 1.75 8.40 -4.40
CA ALA A 40 1.72 6.95 -4.62
C ALA A 40 0.47 6.25 -4.05
N LEU A 41 -0.40 6.97 -3.33
CA LEU A 41 -1.63 6.39 -2.80
C LEU A 41 -2.56 5.98 -3.94
N LEU A 42 -2.79 4.68 -4.02
CA LEU A 42 -3.74 4.13 -4.97
C LEU A 42 -5.17 4.45 -4.55
N THR A 43 -5.98 4.84 -5.52
CA THR A 43 -7.42 5.02 -5.31
C THR A 43 -8.09 3.67 -5.11
N ASP A 44 -9.28 3.67 -4.51
CA ASP A 44 -10.10 2.45 -4.35
C ASP A 44 -10.40 1.75 -5.69
N ALA A 45 -10.49 2.51 -6.78
CA ALA A 45 -10.65 1.96 -8.11
C ALA A 45 -9.37 1.27 -8.59
N ALA A 46 -8.21 1.91 -8.44
CA ALA A 46 -6.91 1.34 -8.80
C ALA A 46 -6.57 0.10 -7.97
N HIS A 47 -6.91 0.10 -6.67
CA HIS A 47 -6.80 -1.08 -5.81
C HIS A 47 -7.64 -2.25 -6.31
N ARG A 48 -8.91 -2.01 -6.64
CA ARG A 48 -9.80 -3.08 -7.15
C ARG A 48 -9.33 -3.64 -8.48
N GLU A 49 -8.89 -2.76 -9.38
CA GLU A 49 -8.33 -3.20 -10.66
C GLU A 49 -7.09 -4.08 -10.47
N LEU A 50 -6.17 -3.69 -9.58
CA LEU A 50 -5.01 -4.50 -9.26
C LEU A 50 -5.40 -5.86 -8.67
N GLN A 51 -6.39 -5.90 -7.78
CA GLN A 51 -6.90 -7.16 -7.24
C GLN A 51 -7.52 -8.04 -8.31
N HIS A 52 -8.36 -7.50 -9.20
CA HIS A 52 -8.94 -8.28 -10.29
C HIS A 52 -7.86 -8.90 -11.19
N ARG A 53 -6.80 -8.14 -11.48
CA ARG A 53 -5.66 -8.66 -12.24
C ARG A 53 -4.91 -9.78 -11.50
N LEU A 54 -4.71 -9.64 -10.19
CA LEU A 54 -4.09 -10.68 -9.37
C LEU A 54 -4.95 -11.94 -9.32
N ASP A 55 -6.26 -11.81 -9.17
CA ASP A 55 -7.20 -12.94 -9.11
C ASP A 55 -7.26 -13.68 -10.46
N ALA A 56 -7.26 -12.94 -11.57
CA ALA A 56 -7.19 -13.52 -12.91
C ALA A 56 -5.90 -14.33 -13.10
N ARG A 57 -4.75 -13.76 -12.74
CA ARG A 57 -3.45 -14.43 -12.82
C ARG A 57 -3.38 -15.69 -11.96
N GLN A 58 -3.89 -15.62 -10.73
CA GLN A 58 -3.94 -16.79 -9.85
C GLN A 58 -4.84 -17.89 -10.40
N SER A 59 -5.96 -17.52 -11.04
CA SER A 59 -6.88 -18.47 -11.68
C SER A 59 -6.23 -19.16 -12.88
N GLU A 60 -5.52 -18.40 -13.71
CA GLU A 60 -4.71 -18.95 -14.81
C GLU A 60 -3.64 -19.93 -14.30
N GLU A 61 -2.89 -19.54 -13.27
CA GLU A 61 -1.87 -20.39 -12.66
C GLU A 61 -2.45 -21.66 -12.01
N ALA A 62 -3.65 -21.59 -11.45
CA ALA A 62 -4.36 -22.76 -10.92
C ALA A 62 -4.79 -23.71 -12.05
N ALA A 63 -5.33 -23.17 -13.15
CA ALA A 63 -5.71 -23.97 -14.31
C ALA A 63 -4.51 -24.68 -14.95
N VAL A 64 -3.38 -23.98 -15.12
CA VAL A 64 -2.14 -24.58 -15.63
C VAL A 64 -1.66 -25.71 -14.71
N ARG A 65 -1.66 -25.50 -13.39
CA ARG A 65 -1.27 -26.54 -12.43
C ARG A 65 -2.17 -27.77 -12.49
N ALA A 66 -3.48 -27.59 -12.67
CA ALA A 66 -4.41 -28.69 -12.83
C ALA A 66 -4.09 -29.53 -14.08
N VAL A 67 -3.88 -28.87 -15.22
CA VAL A 67 -3.52 -29.55 -16.48
C VAL A 67 -2.19 -30.32 -16.37
N LEU A 68 -1.18 -29.72 -15.73
CA LEU A 68 0.11 -30.40 -15.52
C LEU A 68 -0.03 -31.62 -14.61
N ALA A 69 -0.80 -31.51 -13.53
CA ALA A 69 -1.04 -32.64 -12.62
C ALA A 69 -1.79 -33.81 -13.31
N GLU A 70 -2.72 -33.51 -14.20
CA GLU A 70 -3.39 -34.52 -15.03
C GLU A 70 -2.41 -35.22 -15.97
N ALA A 71 -1.52 -34.47 -16.64
CA ALA A 71 -0.49 -35.03 -17.51
C ALA A 71 0.52 -35.90 -16.75
N ASP A 72 0.97 -35.46 -15.57
CA ASP A 72 1.87 -36.22 -14.71
C ASP A 72 1.23 -37.53 -14.25
N THR A 73 -0.06 -37.51 -13.91
CA THR A 73 -0.82 -38.70 -13.54
C THR A 73 -0.94 -39.70 -14.70
N ALA A 74 -1.21 -39.20 -15.91
CA ALA A 74 -1.31 -40.03 -17.11
C ALA A 74 0.05 -40.65 -17.50
N ALA A 75 1.16 -39.94 -17.30
CA ALA A 75 2.50 -40.45 -17.57
C ALA A 75 2.96 -41.55 -16.57
N ALA A 76 2.32 -41.63 -15.40
CA ALA A 76 2.64 -42.60 -14.36
C ALA A 76 1.86 -43.94 -14.49
N ALA A 77 0.92 -44.05 -15.43
CA ALA A 77 0.09 -45.24 -15.67
C ALA A 77 0.68 -46.16 -16.75
#